data_AF-D5UQ30-F1
#
_entry.id   AF-D5UQ30-F1
#
_cell.length_a   1.000
_cell.length_b   1.000
_cell.length_c   1.000
_cell.angle_alpha   90.00
_cell.angle_beta   90.00
_cell.angle_gamma   90.00
#
_symmetry.space_group_name_H-M   'P 1'
#
loop_
_entity.id
_entity.type
_entity.pdbx_description
1 polymer ?
#
loop_
_entity_poly.entity_id
_entity_poly.type
_entity_poly.pdbx_seq_one_letter_code
_entity_poly.pdbx_strand_id
1 'polypeptide(L)'
;MGEYDNPLDRISSGPAPQGPQPWRSNRLPTGSPYANGRYGTGHTKRRRSRGRSGWVILVVAVVFIAGAIGWAAVSRPDSSPSAVPPLTRGADTAVPPSPPSVDQITTSSLFTTALVTPRCALPAWSTDPAAIEAFSGAGTRCLEQVWRLPPNTVRVFSDPNGVAPGNDCPVGWTIRTVSSCGSATFVNRDGIVAAAGNQAAAALQWLSLSVASRAESRSGVGTDVEALVRDAGGAPSPLGSEYLRREHMQTLCLSGSTIARLVGTAITEGDLERAAMDAATFTMVADLPDAPQLSRTNTRAWFDRGSRSPNQGPCGTAWTVPVDQIS
;
A
#
# COMPACT_ATOMS: atom_id res chain seq x y z
N MET A 1 49.28 28.20 -29.19
CA MET A 1 49.24 26.77 -29.59
C MET A 1 49.22 25.96 -28.32
N GLY A 2 48.06 25.41 -27.98
CA GLY A 2 47.79 24.66 -26.77
C GLY A 2 46.40 24.06 -26.94
N GLU A 3 46.37 22.85 -27.47
CA GLU A 3 45.19 22.08 -27.82
C GLU A 3 44.64 21.45 -26.53
N TYR A 4 43.42 21.83 -26.16
CA TYR A 4 42.75 21.28 -24.98
C TYR A 4 42.01 20.01 -25.38
N ASP A 5 42.57 18.86 -25.01
CA ASP A 5 41.90 17.57 -25.10
C ASP A 5 40.66 17.54 -24.21
N ASN A 6 39.52 17.21 -24.82
CA ASN A 6 38.22 17.08 -24.17
C ASN A 6 38.14 15.71 -23.46
N PRO A 7 37.96 15.65 -22.12
CA PRO A 7 38.01 14.40 -21.35
C PRO A 7 36.75 13.51 -21.49
N LEU A 8 35.86 13.76 -22.47
CA LEU A 8 34.59 13.04 -22.62
C LEU A 8 34.58 11.93 -23.69
N ASP A 9 35.65 11.74 -24.46
CA ASP A 9 35.69 10.77 -25.58
C ASP A 9 36.20 9.36 -25.20
N ARG A 10 36.14 8.96 -23.92
CA ARG A 10 36.59 7.62 -23.46
C ARG A 10 35.49 6.72 -22.88
N ILE A 11 34.24 6.86 -23.33
CA ILE A 11 33.23 5.84 -23.02
C ILE A 11 33.33 4.70 -24.04
N SER A 12 34.13 3.72 -23.63
CA SER A 12 34.36 2.42 -24.26
C SER A 12 33.05 1.67 -24.52
N SER A 13 32.82 1.34 -25.79
CA SER A 13 31.78 0.45 -26.29
C SER A 13 32.06 -0.99 -25.86
N GLY A 14 31.50 -1.41 -24.72
CA GLY A 14 31.48 -2.81 -24.32
C GLY A 14 30.54 -3.64 -25.22
N PRO A 15 30.87 -4.90 -25.54
CA PRO A 15 30.01 -5.76 -26.37
C PRO A 15 28.71 -6.09 -25.65
N ALA A 16 27.60 -6.04 -26.39
CA ALA A 16 26.26 -6.35 -25.91
C ALA A 16 26.15 -7.81 -25.44
N PRO A 17 25.46 -8.11 -24.32
CA PRO A 17 25.22 -9.47 -23.88
C PRO A 17 24.25 -10.18 -24.84
N GLN A 18 24.77 -11.15 -25.59
CA GLN A 18 23.98 -12.08 -26.38
C GLN A 18 23.52 -13.24 -25.48
N GLY A 19 22.32 -13.12 -24.93
CA GLY A 19 21.63 -14.21 -24.24
C GLY A 19 20.12 -14.14 -24.55
N PRO A 20 19.45 -15.27 -24.81
CA PRO A 20 18.02 -15.28 -25.10
C PRO A 20 17.24 -14.84 -23.86
N GLN A 21 16.49 -13.73 -23.99
CA GLN A 21 15.55 -13.22 -23.00
C GLN A 21 14.18 -13.90 -23.20
N PRO A 22 13.73 -14.83 -22.34
CA PRO A 22 12.51 -15.62 -22.57
C PRO A 22 11.18 -14.86 -22.36
N TRP A 23 11.20 -13.56 -22.05
CA TRP A 23 10.00 -12.78 -21.65
C TRP A 23 9.43 -11.86 -22.74
N ARG A 24 10.06 -11.78 -23.92
CA ARG A 24 9.52 -10.97 -25.03
C ARG A 24 8.60 -11.82 -25.91
N SER A 25 7.30 -11.74 -25.66
CA SER A 25 6.27 -12.17 -26.60
C SER A 25 6.25 -11.21 -27.80
N ASN A 26 7.04 -11.51 -28.82
CA ASN A 26 6.92 -10.91 -30.15
C ASN A 26 5.63 -11.38 -30.81
N ARG A 27 4.52 -10.69 -30.57
CA ARG A 27 3.34 -10.69 -31.45
C ARG A 27 2.70 -9.30 -31.47
N LEU A 28 3.12 -8.49 -32.43
CA LEU A 28 2.21 -7.55 -33.08
C LEU A 28 1.47 -8.32 -34.19
N PRO A 29 0.22 -7.96 -34.46
CA PRO A 29 -0.17 -7.74 -35.84
C PRO A 29 -0.71 -6.33 -36.08
N THR A 30 -0.33 -5.87 -37.26
CA THR A 30 -0.64 -4.67 -38.03
C THR A 30 -2.11 -4.52 -38.45
N GLY A 31 -2.60 -3.27 -38.48
CA GLY A 31 -3.64 -2.72 -39.39
C GLY A 31 -5.13 -2.95 -39.01
N SER A 32 -5.94 -1.91 -38.72
CA SER A 32 -6.64 -0.97 -39.66
C SER A 32 -8.07 -1.49 -40.03
N PRO A 33 -9.06 -0.73 -40.55
CA PRO A 33 -9.53 0.65 -40.37
C PRO A 33 -11.09 0.73 -40.25
N TYR A 34 -11.68 1.35 -39.22
CA TYR A 34 -13.06 1.88 -39.33
C TYR A 34 -13.21 3.17 -38.53
N ALA A 35 -12.97 4.26 -39.24
CA ALA A 35 -13.58 5.55 -38.97
C ALA A 35 -15.07 5.52 -39.40
N ASN A 36 -15.88 6.24 -38.62
CA ASN A 36 -17.19 6.84 -38.95
C ASN A 36 -18.46 5.96 -38.90
N GLY A 37 -19.40 6.38 -38.03
CA GLY A 37 -20.82 5.99 -38.09
C GLY A 37 -21.65 6.61 -36.97
N ARG A 38 -22.43 7.66 -37.29
CA ARG A 38 -23.37 8.39 -36.42
C ARG A 38 -24.72 7.66 -36.25
N TYR A 39 -25.43 8.08 -35.19
CA TYR A 39 -26.90 8.05 -34.94
C TYR A 39 -27.56 6.76 -34.46
N GLY A 40 -28.30 6.92 -33.35
CA GLY A 40 -29.23 5.95 -32.79
C GLY A 40 -29.84 6.45 -31.48
N THR A 41 -30.72 7.44 -31.56
CA THR A 41 -31.55 7.90 -30.44
C THR A 41 -32.57 6.82 -30.08
N GLY A 42 -32.35 6.11 -28.98
CA GLY A 42 -33.30 5.14 -28.42
C GLY A 42 -33.61 5.49 -26.97
N HIS A 43 -34.74 6.16 -26.74
CA HIS A 43 -35.32 6.34 -25.42
C HIS A 43 -35.57 4.98 -24.75
N THR A 44 -34.90 4.73 -23.62
CA THR A 44 -35.34 3.71 -22.65
C THR A 44 -35.73 4.40 -21.35
N LYS A 45 -37.02 4.30 -21.02
CA LYS A 45 -37.61 4.73 -19.76
C LYS A 45 -36.92 3.98 -18.61
N ARG A 46 -36.14 4.69 -17.77
CA ARG A 46 -35.67 4.14 -16.49
C ARG A 46 -36.83 4.03 -15.50
N ARG A 47 -37.32 2.81 -15.33
CA ARG A 47 -38.26 2.41 -14.27
C ARG A 47 -37.50 2.46 -12.94
N ARG A 48 -37.88 3.37 -12.04
CA ARG A 48 -37.37 3.42 -10.65
C ARG A 48 -37.80 2.15 -9.93
N SER A 49 -36.89 1.20 -9.71
CA SER A 49 -37.05 0.18 -8.68
C SER A 49 -36.40 0.69 -7.38
N ARG A 50 -37.20 1.29 -6.50
CA ARG A 50 -36.87 1.36 -5.08
C ARG A 50 -37.03 -0.05 -4.53
N GLY A 51 -35.95 -0.82 -4.50
CA GLY A 51 -35.91 -2.19 -4.00
C GLY A 51 -34.89 -2.36 -2.88
N ARG A 52 -35.39 -2.50 -1.65
CA ARG A 52 -34.81 -3.25 -0.52
C ARG A 52 -33.41 -2.91 0.05
N SER A 53 -32.57 -2.11 -0.61
CA SER A 53 -31.22 -1.82 -0.11
C SER A 53 -31.18 -0.80 1.05
N GLY A 54 -32.21 0.04 1.18
CA GLY A 54 -32.29 1.06 2.25
C GLY A 54 -32.55 0.53 3.66
N TRP A 55 -33.01 -0.72 3.81
CA TRP A 55 -33.29 -1.29 5.13
C TRP A 55 -32.05 -1.94 5.78
N VAL A 56 -31.08 -2.39 4.98
CA VAL A 56 -29.86 -3.04 5.51
C VAL A 56 -28.90 -2.01 6.14
N ILE A 57 -28.82 -0.80 5.57
CA ILE A 57 -27.96 0.29 6.09
C ILE A 57 -28.44 0.76 7.48
N LEU A 58 -29.76 0.75 7.72
CA LEU A 58 -30.33 1.19 8.99
C LEU A 58 -30.09 0.18 10.13
N VAL A 59 -30.06 -1.12 9.83
CA VAL A 59 -29.76 -2.17 10.84
C VAL A 59 -28.28 -2.15 11.24
N VAL A 60 -27.36 -1.91 10.30
CA VAL A 60 -25.92 -1.84 10.59
C VAL A 60 -25.57 -0.62 11.46
N ALA A 61 -26.19 0.54 11.22
CA ALA A 61 -25.96 1.73 12.03
C ALA A 61 -26.45 1.58 13.49
N VAL A 62 -27.56 0.88 13.72
CA VAL A 62 -28.10 0.66 15.08
C VAL A 62 -27.28 -0.35 15.87
N VAL A 63 -26.73 -1.38 15.21
CA VAL A 63 -25.86 -2.38 15.89
C VAL A 63 -24.51 -1.77 16.29
N PHE A 64 -23.95 -0.83 15.51
CA PHE A 64 -22.71 -0.15 15.87
C PHE A 64 -22.86 0.81 17.07
N ILE A 65 -24.02 1.49 17.21
CA ILE A 65 -24.27 2.39 18.34
C ILE A 65 -24.55 1.60 19.63
N ALA A 66 -25.20 0.43 19.55
CA ALA A 66 -25.42 -0.43 20.71
C ALA A 66 -24.16 -1.20 21.15
N GLY A 67 -23.28 -1.59 20.22
CA GLY A 67 -22.03 -2.29 20.52
C GLY A 67 -21.00 -1.44 21.28
N ALA A 68 -21.00 -0.12 21.08
CA ALA A 68 -20.10 0.80 21.77
C ALA A 68 -20.47 1.06 23.24
N ILE A 69 -21.72 0.80 23.65
CA ILE A 69 -22.18 0.98 25.04
C ILE A 69 -22.06 -0.33 25.84
N GLY A 70 -22.06 -1.50 25.18
CA GLY A 70 -22.03 -2.82 25.84
C GLY A 70 -20.67 -3.29 26.37
N TRP A 71 -19.54 -2.74 25.90
CA TRP A 71 -18.20 -3.18 26.30
C TRP A 71 -17.68 -2.56 27.61
N ALA A 72 -18.44 -1.66 28.23
CA ALA A 72 -18.09 -1.08 29.53
C ALA A 72 -18.68 -1.83 30.74
N ALA A 73 -19.47 -2.90 30.55
CA ALA A 73 -20.26 -3.51 31.65
C ALA A 73 -20.05 -5.01 31.91
N VAL A 74 -19.17 -5.72 31.19
CA VAL A 74 -18.94 -7.17 31.41
C VAL A 74 -17.55 -7.44 31.95
N SER A 75 -17.38 -7.24 33.25
CA SER A 75 -16.33 -7.90 34.02
C SER A 75 -16.76 -8.04 35.48
N ARG A 76 -17.71 -8.95 35.74
CA ARG A 76 -17.88 -9.56 37.08
C ARG A 76 -18.37 -11.00 36.94
N PRO A 77 -17.60 -11.97 37.44
CA PRO A 77 -18.15 -13.13 38.11
C PRO A 77 -18.04 -12.94 39.62
N ASP A 78 -19.19 -13.03 40.29
CA ASP A 78 -19.32 -13.14 41.74
C ASP A 78 -18.75 -14.47 42.22
N SER A 79 -17.84 -14.43 43.18
CA SER A 79 -17.51 -15.54 44.09
C SER A 79 -16.89 -14.97 45.37
N SER A 80 -17.61 -15.11 46.48
CA SER A 80 -17.15 -14.85 47.87
C SER A 80 -17.18 -16.17 48.66
N PRO A 81 -16.51 -16.32 49.82
CA PRO A 81 -15.40 -15.54 50.37
C PRO A 81 -14.20 -16.42 50.80
N SER A 82 -12.99 -15.91 50.69
CA SER A 82 -11.90 -16.27 51.60
C SER A 82 -11.14 -14.99 51.91
N ALA A 83 -11.14 -14.63 53.19
CA ALA A 83 -10.63 -13.37 53.69
C ALA A 83 -9.11 -13.32 53.50
N VAL A 84 -8.70 -12.60 52.45
CA VAL A 84 -7.33 -12.13 52.25
C VAL A 84 -7.35 -10.62 52.55
N PRO A 85 -6.41 -10.08 53.36
CA PRO A 85 -6.38 -8.66 53.69
C PRO A 85 -6.34 -7.80 52.41
N PRO A 86 -7.02 -6.63 52.41
CA PRO A 86 -7.17 -5.83 51.21
C PRO A 86 -5.82 -5.23 50.82
N LEU A 87 -5.24 -5.75 49.74
CA LEU A 87 -4.28 -5.00 48.95
C LEU A 87 -5.05 -3.81 48.35
N THR A 88 -4.80 -2.63 48.90
CA THR A 88 -5.12 -1.34 48.33
C THR A 88 -4.41 -1.24 46.98
N ARG A 89 -5.00 -1.85 45.96
CA ARG A 89 -4.63 -1.63 44.56
C ARG A 89 -5.01 -0.19 44.29
N GLY A 90 -4.04 0.72 44.44
CA GLY A 90 -4.15 2.09 43.98
C GLY A 90 -4.71 2.03 42.57
N ALA A 91 -5.93 2.54 42.41
CA ALA A 91 -6.42 2.94 41.11
C ALA A 91 -5.60 4.18 40.74
N ASP A 92 -4.32 3.95 40.43
CA ASP A 92 -3.51 4.93 39.73
C ASP A 92 -4.29 5.20 38.47
N THR A 93 -4.87 6.39 38.42
CA THR A 93 -5.56 6.94 37.27
C THR A 93 -4.46 7.12 36.24
N ALA A 94 -4.14 6.04 35.53
CA ALA A 94 -3.09 6.02 34.53
C ALA A 94 -3.49 7.06 33.48
N VAL A 95 -2.82 8.21 33.53
CA VAL A 95 -2.96 9.25 32.51
C VAL A 95 -2.62 8.58 31.18
N PRO A 96 -3.52 8.63 30.18
CA PRO A 96 -3.23 8.02 28.89
C PRO A 96 -1.92 8.60 28.35
N PRO A 97 -1.07 7.78 27.73
CA PRO A 97 0.18 8.28 27.15
C PRO A 97 -0.13 9.41 26.17
N SER A 98 0.70 10.45 26.18
CA SER A 98 0.57 11.55 25.22
C SER A 98 0.65 11.01 23.79
N PRO A 99 -0.13 11.59 22.85
CA PRO A 99 -0.03 11.20 21.44
C PRO A 99 1.40 11.43 20.93
N PRO A 100 1.87 10.60 19.99
CA PRO A 100 3.19 10.76 19.40
C PRO A 100 3.26 12.07 18.63
N SER A 101 4.47 12.61 18.46
CA SER A 101 4.68 13.84 17.68
C SER A 101 5.07 13.53 16.24
N VAL A 102 4.91 14.51 15.35
CA VAL A 102 5.46 14.45 13.99
C VAL A 102 6.99 14.27 14.02
N ASP A 103 7.67 14.90 14.97
CA ASP A 103 9.12 14.74 15.16
C ASP A 103 9.49 13.29 15.49
N GLN A 104 8.69 12.59 16.31
CA GLN A 104 8.88 11.17 16.60
C GLN A 104 8.79 10.31 15.33
N ILE A 105 7.81 10.60 14.45
CA ILE A 105 7.70 9.89 13.17
C ILE A 105 8.93 10.16 12.31
N THR A 106 9.28 11.43 12.09
CA THR A 106 10.41 11.81 11.19
C THR A 106 11.78 11.33 11.67
N THR A 107 11.94 11.06 12.96
CA THR A 107 13.18 10.53 13.56
C THR A 107 13.19 8.99 13.66
N SER A 108 12.16 8.33 13.14
CA SER A 108 12.08 6.87 13.11
C SER A 108 13.27 6.23 12.37
N SER A 109 13.74 5.12 12.93
CA SER A 109 14.78 4.28 12.32
C SER A 109 14.40 3.75 10.93
N LEU A 110 13.11 3.78 10.56
CA LEU A 110 12.61 3.43 9.23
C LEU A 110 13.35 4.20 8.12
N PHE A 111 13.60 5.50 8.31
CA PHE A 111 14.22 6.35 7.29
C PHE A 111 15.75 6.22 7.22
N THR A 112 16.35 5.57 8.22
CA THR A 112 17.80 5.31 8.28
C THR A 112 18.14 3.83 8.06
N THR A 113 17.14 2.96 7.92
CA THR A 113 17.34 1.51 7.78
C THR A 113 18.01 1.19 6.45
N ALA A 114 19.17 0.54 6.50
CA ALA A 114 19.88 0.15 5.28
C ALA A 114 19.12 -0.93 4.50
N LEU A 115 18.64 -0.59 3.30
CA LEU A 115 18.04 -1.55 2.39
C LEU A 115 19.10 -2.40 1.69
N VAL A 116 18.79 -3.67 1.47
CA VAL A 116 19.64 -4.60 0.72
C VAL A 116 19.11 -4.80 -0.70
N THR A 117 19.99 -5.18 -1.62
CA THR A 117 19.64 -5.58 -2.99
C THR A 117 19.56 -7.10 -3.06
N PRO A 118 18.36 -7.70 -2.97
CA PRO A 118 18.22 -9.15 -3.00
C PRO A 118 18.49 -9.70 -4.41
N ARG A 119 18.93 -10.96 -4.47
CA ARG A 119 18.96 -11.74 -5.70
C ARG A 119 17.77 -12.68 -5.67
N CYS A 120 16.78 -12.41 -6.51
CA CYS A 120 15.62 -13.25 -6.61
C CYS A 120 15.11 -13.31 -8.06
N ALA A 121 14.41 -14.40 -8.38
CA ALA A 121 13.74 -14.56 -9.66
C ALA A 121 12.24 -14.35 -9.46
N LEU A 122 11.66 -13.47 -10.28
CA LEU A 122 10.21 -13.31 -10.34
C LEU A 122 9.66 -14.26 -11.41
N PRO A 123 8.67 -15.11 -11.07
CA PRO A 123 7.88 -15.83 -12.06
C PRO A 123 7.26 -14.88 -13.08
N ALA A 124 6.80 -15.40 -14.21
CA ALA A 124 6.06 -14.57 -15.16
C ALA A 124 4.70 -14.17 -14.56
N TRP A 125 4.35 -12.88 -14.66
CA TRP A 125 3.02 -12.40 -14.34
C TRP A 125 2.03 -12.75 -15.46
N SER A 126 0.82 -13.16 -15.08
CA SER A 126 -0.35 -13.19 -15.96
C SER A 126 -1.62 -13.11 -15.12
N THR A 127 -2.78 -13.03 -15.76
CA THR A 127 -4.08 -13.08 -15.05
C THR A 127 -4.51 -14.49 -14.65
N ASP A 128 -3.71 -15.52 -14.94
CA ASP A 128 -3.98 -16.89 -14.48
C ASP A 128 -3.82 -16.99 -12.95
N PRO A 129 -4.75 -17.64 -12.22
CA PRO A 129 -4.68 -17.74 -10.77
C PRO A 129 -3.36 -18.31 -10.22
N ALA A 130 -2.80 -19.35 -10.85
CA ALA A 130 -1.57 -19.97 -10.39
C ALA A 130 -0.36 -19.06 -10.65
N ALA A 131 -0.36 -18.32 -11.78
CA ALA A 131 0.66 -17.32 -12.06
C ALA A 131 0.60 -16.15 -11.06
N ILE A 132 -0.59 -15.67 -10.69
CA ILE A 132 -0.77 -14.61 -9.70
C ILE A 132 -0.23 -15.06 -8.34
N GLU A 133 -0.54 -16.28 -7.90
CA GLU A 133 -0.05 -16.82 -6.64
C GLU A 133 1.47 -17.00 -6.64
N ALA A 134 2.04 -17.58 -7.70
CA ALA A 134 3.48 -17.76 -7.82
C ALA A 134 4.22 -16.41 -7.85
N PHE A 135 3.75 -15.46 -8.67
CA PHE A 135 4.31 -14.12 -8.77
C PHE A 135 4.20 -13.37 -7.44
N SER A 136 3.02 -13.36 -6.82
CA SER A 136 2.81 -12.64 -5.56
C SER A 136 3.63 -13.25 -4.43
N GLY A 137 3.71 -14.57 -4.34
CA GLY A 137 4.55 -15.28 -3.38
C GLY A 137 6.03 -14.96 -3.54
N ALA A 138 6.56 -14.98 -4.77
CA ALA A 138 7.96 -14.65 -5.03
C ALA A 138 8.25 -13.15 -4.85
N GLY A 139 7.38 -12.29 -5.39
CA GLY A 139 7.49 -10.84 -5.32
C GLY A 139 7.49 -10.31 -3.89
N THR A 140 6.53 -10.76 -3.06
CA THR A 140 6.51 -10.39 -1.64
C THR A 140 7.79 -10.82 -0.94
N ARG A 141 8.26 -12.07 -1.13
CA ARG A 141 9.53 -12.52 -0.53
C ARG A 141 10.74 -11.71 -0.99
N CYS A 142 10.81 -11.34 -2.27
CA CYS A 142 11.87 -10.46 -2.77
C CYS A 142 11.86 -9.11 -2.05
N LEU A 143 10.69 -8.47 -2.01
CA LEU A 143 10.50 -7.16 -1.42
C LEU A 143 10.75 -7.17 0.10
N GLU A 144 10.35 -8.24 0.80
CA GLU A 144 10.63 -8.42 2.23
C GLU A 144 12.13 -8.51 2.53
N GLN A 145 12.89 -9.19 1.65
CA GLN A 145 14.34 -9.29 1.82
C GLN A 145 15.01 -7.91 1.77
N VAL A 146 14.51 -6.99 0.94
CA VAL A 146 15.01 -5.60 0.85
C VAL A 146 15.06 -4.94 2.24
N TRP A 147 14.03 -5.20 3.05
CA TRP A 147 13.85 -4.66 4.40
C TRP A 147 14.27 -5.61 5.52
N ARG A 148 14.74 -6.83 5.18
CA ARG A 148 14.99 -7.93 6.13
C ARG A 148 13.78 -8.24 7.04
N LEU A 149 12.58 -8.16 6.47
CA LEU A 149 11.36 -8.50 7.19
C LEU A 149 11.26 -10.01 7.38
N PRO A 150 10.64 -10.47 8.49
CA PRO A 150 10.25 -11.87 8.62
C PRO A 150 9.35 -12.28 7.45
N PRO A 151 9.54 -13.51 6.91
CA PRO A 151 8.71 -14.01 5.81
C PRO A 151 7.22 -13.98 6.17
N ASN A 152 6.41 -13.64 5.18
CA ASN A 152 4.96 -13.58 5.30
C ASN A 152 4.30 -14.58 4.34
N THR A 153 3.15 -15.11 4.74
CA THR A 153 2.33 -15.98 3.89
C THR A 153 1.53 -15.17 2.89
N VAL A 154 1.65 -15.49 1.60
CA VAL A 154 0.80 -14.87 0.57
C VAL A 154 -0.45 -15.71 0.38
N ARG A 155 -1.62 -15.07 0.46
CA ARG A 155 -2.94 -15.71 0.28
C ARG A 155 -3.68 -15.03 -0.86
N VAL A 156 -3.85 -15.75 -1.97
CA VAL A 156 -4.65 -15.27 -3.10
C VAL A 156 -6.08 -15.76 -2.96
N PHE A 157 -7.04 -14.86 -3.17
CA PHE A 157 -8.48 -15.15 -3.07
C PHE A 157 -9.25 -14.31 -4.10
N SER A 158 -10.54 -14.57 -4.31
CA SER A 158 -11.33 -13.87 -5.35
C SER A 158 -12.54 -13.12 -4.80
N ASP A 159 -13.08 -13.52 -3.66
CA ASP A 159 -14.19 -12.81 -3.03
C ASP A 159 -13.63 -11.72 -2.07
N PRO A 160 -13.82 -10.41 -2.35
CA PRO A 160 -13.39 -9.32 -1.46
C PRO A 160 -13.92 -9.44 -0.02
N ASN A 161 -15.05 -10.15 0.17
CA ASN A 161 -15.66 -10.43 1.47
C ASN A 161 -15.35 -11.85 1.98
N GLY A 162 -14.70 -12.68 1.15
CA GLY A 162 -14.40 -14.08 1.42
C GLY A 162 -13.06 -14.32 2.11
N VAL A 163 -12.41 -13.25 2.58
CA VAL A 163 -11.34 -13.41 3.59
C VAL A 163 -12.05 -13.80 4.88
N ALA A 164 -12.04 -15.10 5.20
CA ALA A 164 -12.55 -15.58 6.47
C ALA A 164 -11.88 -14.75 7.59
N PRO A 165 -12.64 -14.24 8.59
CA PRO A 165 -12.06 -13.59 9.74
C PRO A 165 -11.13 -14.60 10.43
N GLY A 166 -9.85 -14.50 10.12
CA GLY A 166 -8.77 -15.14 10.85
C GLY A 166 -8.21 -14.16 11.86
N ASN A 167 -7.31 -14.64 12.72
CA ASN A 167 -6.65 -13.81 13.73
C ASN A 167 -5.80 -12.66 13.14
N ASP A 168 -5.60 -12.62 11.82
CA ASP A 168 -4.64 -11.74 11.17
C ASP A 168 -5.23 -10.39 10.72
N CYS A 169 -6.49 -10.33 10.25
CA CYS A 169 -7.16 -9.07 9.84
C CYS A 169 -8.36 -8.75 10.74
N PRO A 170 -8.67 -7.45 10.99
CA PRO A 170 -9.90 -7.07 11.68
C PRO A 170 -11.16 -7.60 10.98
N VAL A 171 -12.15 -8.02 11.77
CA VAL A 171 -13.45 -8.48 11.25
C VAL A 171 -14.13 -7.36 10.45
N GLY A 172 -14.61 -7.69 9.25
CA GLY A 172 -15.31 -6.74 8.37
C GLY A 172 -14.39 -5.88 7.49
N TRP A 173 -13.07 -6.11 7.53
CA TRP A 173 -12.12 -5.45 6.64
C TRP A 173 -12.21 -6.01 5.22
N THR A 174 -12.52 -5.17 4.23
CA THR A 174 -12.58 -5.56 2.81
C THR A 174 -11.23 -5.34 2.14
N ILE A 175 -10.68 -6.39 1.54
CA ILE A 175 -9.41 -6.30 0.78
C ILE A 175 -9.75 -6.22 -0.71
N ARG A 176 -9.63 -5.01 -1.27
CA ARG A 176 -9.96 -4.75 -2.67
C ARG A 176 -8.89 -5.21 -3.65
N THR A 177 -7.61 -5.04 -3.31
CA THR A 177 -6.49 -5.33 -4.23
C THR A 177 -5.40 -6.13 -3.54
N VAL A 178 -4.49 -5.48 -2.83
CA VAL A 178 -3.46 -6.12 -2.00
C VAL A 178 -3.45 -5.42 -0.66
N SER A 179 -3.40 -6.19 0.42
CA SER A 179 -3.19 -5.66 1.76
C SER A 179 -2.43 -6.66 2.61
N SER A 180 -1.79 -6.17 3.65
CA SER A 180 -1.14 -7.01 4.65
C SER A 180 -1.91 -6.94 5.97
N CYS A 181 -2.10 -8.09 6.61
CA CYS A 181 -2.56 -8.14 7.99
C CYS A 181 -1.77 -9.21 8.74
N GLY A 182 -1.28 -8.88 9.94
CA GLY A 182 -0.48 -9.80 10.75
C GLY A 182 0.70 -10.39 9.97
N SER A 183 0.75 -11.71 9.88
CA SER A 183 1.78 -12.47 9.16
C SER A 183 1.34 -12.95 7.77
N ALA A 184 0.29 -12.33 7.21
CA ALA A 184 -0.28 -12.64 5.91
C ALA A 184 -0.32 -11.41 4.97
N THR A 185 -0.12 -11.63 3.67
CA THR A 185 -0.34 -10.68 2.58
C THR A 185 -1.44 -11.26 1.72
N PHE A 186 -2.56 -10.57 1.70
CA PHE A 186 -3.77 -10.97 1.03
C PHE A 186 -3.83 -10.28 -0.33
N VAL A 187 -4.02 -11.08 -1.37
CA VAL A 187 -4.12 -10.62 -2.75
C VAL A 187 -5.49 -10.99 -3.29
N ASN A 188 -6.34 -9.98 -3.47
CA ASN A 188 -7.59 -10.13 -4.17
C ASN A 188 -7.29 -10.26 -5.66
N ARG A 189 -7.46 -11.47 -6.20
CA ARG A 189 -7.19 -11.83 -7.59
C ARG A 189 -7.94 -10.92 -8.56
N ASP A 190 -9.25 -10.74 -8.35
CA ASP A 190 -10.08 -10.00 -9.28
C ASP A 190 -9.75 -8.50 -9.23
N GLY A 191 -9.42 -7.99 -8.04
CA GLY A 191 -8.94 -6.64 -7.85
C GLY A 191 -7.57 -6.36 -8.46
N ILE A 192 -6.58 -7.23 -8.23
CA ILE A 192 -5.23 -7.06 -8.78
C ILE A 192 -5.23 -7.22 -10.31
N VAL A 193 -6.08 -8.11 -10.86
CA VAL A 193 -6.26 -8.21 -12.32
C VAL A 193 -6.92 -6.96 -12.88
N ALA A 194 -7.92 -6.40 -12.20
CA ALA A 194 -8.55 -5.15 -12.62
C ALA A 194 -7.58 -3.96 -12.57
N ALA A 195 -6.70 -3.91 -11.57
CA ALA A 195 -5.74 -2.81 -11.38
C ALA A 195 -4.50 -2.95 -12.28
N ALA A 196 -3.87 -4.13 -12.31
CA ALA A 196 -2.59 -4.35 -13.00
C ALA A 196 -2.75 -4.95 -14.41
N GLY A 197 -3.87 -5.59 -14.72
CA GLY A 197 -4.05 -6.34 -15.97
C GLY A 197 -2.93 -7.36 -16.19
N ASN A 198 -2.28 -7.33 -17.35
CA ASN A 198 -1.11 -8.15 -17.68
C ASN A 198 0.24 -7.44 -17.40
N GLN A 199 0.27 -6.38 -16.60
CA GLN A 199 1.49 -5.61 -16.35
C GLN A 199 2.17 -6.06 -15.06
N ALA A 200 3.26 -6.82 -15.18
CA ALA A 200 4.05 -7.30 -14.04
C ALA A 200 4.54 -6.16 -13.13
N ALA A 201 4.96 -5.04 -13.71
CA ALA A 201 5.42 -3.87 -12.96
C ALA A 201 4.32 -3.24 -12.08
N ALA A 202 3.08 -3.18 -12.59
CA ALA A 202 1.94 -2.69 -11.81
C ALA A 202 1.59 -3.67 -10.67
N ALA A 203 1.59 -4.98 -10.94
CA ALA A 203 1.39 -5.98 -9.89
C ALA A 203 2.47 -5.87 -8.79
N LEU A 204 3.74 -5.70 -9.19
CA LEU A 204 4.85 -5.50 -8.26
C LEU A 204 4.71 -4.20 -7.45
N GLN A 205 4.16 -3.13 -8.05
CA GLN A 205 3.88 -1.86 -7.36
C GLN A 205 2.91 -2.04 -6.20
N TRP A 206 1.81 -2.77 -6.42
CA TRP A 206 0.85 -3.10 -5.36
C TRP A 206 1.49 -3.92 -4.23
N LEU A 207 2.29 -4.92 -4.56
CA LEU A 207 3.01 -5.73 -3.55
C LEU A 207 4.01 -4.88 -2.77
N SER A 208 4.72 -3.96 -3.44
CA SER A 208 5.70 -3.09 -2.82
C SER A 208 5.07 -2.10 -1.84
N LEU A 209 3.90 -1.53 -2.16
CA LEU A 209 3.14 -0.71 -1.21
C LEU A 209 2.76 -1.51 0.04
N SER A 210 2.29 -2.75 -0.14
CA SER A 210 1.96 -3.64 0.98
C SER A 210 3.17 -3.96 1.86
N VAL A 211 4.34 -4.19 1.26
CA VAL A 211 5.58 -4.47 2.00
C VAL A 211 6.14 -3.21 2.67
N ALA A 212 6.07 -2.05 2.02
CA ALA A 212 6.44 -0.76 2.60
C ALA A 212 5.58 -0.44 3.84
N SER A 213 4.26 -0.63 3.74
CA SER A 213 3.34 -0.50 4.87
C SER A 213 3.70 -1.44 6.03
N ARG A 214 4.12 -2.67 5.74
CA ARG A 214 4.61 -3.58 6.78
C ARG A 214 5.93 -3.13 7.42
N ALA A 215 6.84 -2.54 6.64
CA ALA A 215 8.06 -1.95 7.19
C ALA A 215 7.71 -0.79 8.13
N GLU A 216 6.72 0.05 7.75
CA GLU A 216 6.17 1.12 8.59
C GLU A 216 5.58 0.55 9.89
N SER A 217 4.70 -0.46 9.82
CA SER A 217 4.12 -1.09 11.01
C SER A 217 5.19 -1.70 11.93
N ARG A 218 6.20 -2.39 11.38
CA ARG A 218 7.28 -2.99 12.16
C ARG A 218 8.14 -1.93 12.87
N SER A 219 8.30 -0.76 12.25
CA SER A 219 9.05 0.35 12.84
C SER A 219 8.28 1.12 13.92
N GLY A 220 6.98 0.86 14.07
CA GLY A 220 6.08 1.60 14.97
C GLY A 220 5.43 2.84 14.33
N VAL A 221 5.93 3.29 13.17
CA VAL A 221 5.41 4.48 12.48
C VAL A 221 3.91 4.38 12.17
N GLY A 222 3.43 3.23 11.69
CA GLY A 222 1.99 3.06 11.41
C GLY A 222 1.13 3.27 12.65
N THR A 223 1.54 2.70 13.80
CA THR A 223 0.86 2.90 15.09
C THR A 223 0.89 4.36 15.52
N ASP A 224 2.02 5.04 15.30
CA ASP A 224 2.16 6.45 15.65
C ASP A 224 1.25 7.35 14.79
N VAL A 225 1.14 7.05 13.49
CA VAL A 225 0.22 7.74 12.58
C VAL A 225 -1.24 7.50 13.00
N GLU A 226 -1.63 6.27 13.29
CA GLU A 226 -2.99 5.96 13.76
C GLU A 226 -3.34 6.73 15.03
N ALA A 227 -2.39 6.87 15.96
CA ALA A 227 -2.56 7.66 17.18
C ALA A 227 -2.70 9.17 16.87
N LEU A 228 -1.89 9.72 15.97
CA LEU A 228 -2.01 11.11 15.51
C LEU A 228 -3.36 11.38 14.83
N VAL A 229 -3.81 10.48 13.95
CA VAL A 229 -5.10 10.61 13.26
C VAL A 229 -6.24 10.58 14.29
N ARG A 230 -6.17 9.71 15.29
CA ARG A 230 -7.17 9.64 16.36
C ARG A 230 -7.19 10.93 17.21
N ASP A 231 -6.03 11.42 17.61
CA ASP A 231 -5.88 12.65 18.39
C ASP A 231 -6.40 13.88 17.64
N ALA A 232 -6.19 13.93 16.32
CA ALA A 232 -6.70 14.97 15.44
C ALA A 232 -8.24 14.99 15.26
N GLY A 233 -8.97 14.03 15.85
CA GLY A 233 -10.41 13.89 15.69
C GLY A 233 -10.84 12.86 14.63
N GLY A 234 -9.93 11.95 14.25
CA GLY A 234 -10.18 10.85 13.32
C GLY A 234 -9.92 11.21 11.85
N ALA A 235 -9.98 10.20 10.98
CA ALA A 235 -9.72 10.35 9.54
C ALA A 235 -10.53 11.44 8.84
N PRO A 236 -11.84 11.66 9.14
CA PRO A 236 -12.63 12.72 8.50
C PRO A 236 -12.28 14.15 8.94
N SER A 237 -11.51 14.32 10.02
CA SER A 237 -11.07 15.66 10.45
C SER A 237 -10.07 16.26 9.44
N PRO A 238 -10.01 17.59 9.29
CA PRO A 238 -9.05 18.23 8.37
C PRO A 238 -7.59 17.81 8.64
N LEU A 239 -7.19 17.77 9.91
CA LEU A 239 -5.84 17.41 10.32
C LEU A 239 -5.59 15.89 10.21
N GLY A 240 -6.56 15.05 10.59
CA GLY A 240 -6.44 13.59 10.41
C GLY A 240 -6.33 13.19 8.94
N SER A 241 -7.11 13.83 8.06
CA SER A 241 -6.99 13.67 6.61
C SER A 241 -5.63 14.12 6.07
N GLU A 242 -5.03 15.18 6.64
CA GLU A 242 -3.68 15.60 6.29
C GLU A 242 -2.63 14.55 6.69
N TYR A 243 -2.71 14.00 7.90
CA TYR A 243 -1.78 12.95 8.33
C TYR A 243 -1.87 11.70 7.46
N LEU A 244 -3.06 11.29 7.04
CA LEU A 244 -3.22 10.17 6.10
C LEU A 244 -2.63 10.49 4.71
N ARG A 245 -2.75 11.73 4.22
CA ARG A 245 -2.07 12.15 2.97
C ARG A 245 -0.56 12.03 3.09
N ARG A 246 0.01 12.47 4.22
CA ARG A 246 1.45 12.41 4.50
C ARG A 246 1.95 10.98 4.61
N GLU A 247 1.24 10.13 5.33
CA GLU A 247 1.50 8.69 5.41
C GLU A 247 1.47 8.06 4.02
N HIS A 248 0.43 8.30 3.23
CA HIS A 248 0.32 7.72 1.89
C HIS A 248 1.47 8.13 0.96
N MET A 249 1.91 9.40 1.00
CA MET A 249 3.06 9.87 0.23
C MET A 249 4.38 9.25 0.71
N GLN A 250 4.53 9.06 2.03
CA GLN A 250 5.65 8.33 2.60
C GLN A 250 5.67 6.87 2.11
N THR A 251 4.55 6.15 2.21
CA THR A 251 4.47 4.75 1.76
C THR A 251 4.77 4.63 0.27
N LEU A 252 4.31 5.57 -0.57
CA LEU A 252 4.66 5.62 -1.99
C LEU A 252 6.17 5.81 -2.23
N CYS A 253 6.80 6.70 -1.48
CA CYS A 253 8.25 6.89 -1.53
C CYS A 253 9.01 5.65 -1.07
N LEU A 254 8.60 5.05 0.04
CA LEU A 254 9.21 3.82 0.55
C LEU A 254 9.05 2.69 -0.46
N SER A 255 7.88 2.56 -1.10
CA SER A 255 7.65 1.61 -2.20
C SER A 255 8.60 1.84 -3.37
N GLY A 256 8.80 3.09 -3.80
CA GLY A 256 9.78 3.43 -4.84
C GLY A 256 11.21 3.02 -4.46
N SER A 257 11.62 3.32 -3.22
CA SER A 257 12.93 2.92 -2.71
C SER A 257 13.09 1.40 -2.62
N THR A 258 11.99 0.67 -2.40
CA THR A 258 11.98 -0.79 -2.28
C THR A 258 12.11 -1.47 -3.64
N ILE A 259 11.29 -1.08 -4.62
CA ILE A 259 11.35 -1.66 -5.98
C ILE A 259 12.68 -1.33 -6.66
N ALA A 260 13.23 -0.14 -6.45
CA ALA A 260 14.53 0.23 -7.02
C ALA A 260 15.66 -0.74 -6.63
N ARG A 261 15.56 -1.42 -5.47
CA ARG A 261 16.54 -2.44 -5.04
C ARG A 261 16.45 -3.76 -5.81
N LEU A 262 15.44 -3.93 -6.66
CA LEU A 262 15.30 -5.08 -7.54
C LEU A 262 15.87 -4.83 -8.94
N VAL A 263 16.20 -3.59 -9.28
CA VAL A 263 16.75 -3.22 -10.59
C VAL A 263 18.11 -3.88 -10.80
N GLY A 264 18.27 -4.56 -11.93
CA GLY A 264 19.49 -5.28 -12.28
C GLY A 264 19.62 -6.67 -11.66
N THR A 265 18.70 -7.07 -10.77
CA THR A 265 18.65 -8.44 -10.23
C THR A 265 17.38 -9.18 -10.63
N ALA A 266 16.21 -8.58 -10.45
CA ALA A 266 14.91 -9.19 -10.69
C ALA A 266 14.05 -8.43 -11.71
N ILE A 267 14.28 -7.12 -11.87
CA ILE A 267 13.57 -6.27 -12.83
C ILE A 267 14.54 -5.38 -13.61
N THR A 268 14.04 -4.80 -14.71
CA THR A 268 14.78 -3.81 -15.51
C THR A 268 14.46 -2.38 -15.07
N GLU A 269 15.26 -1.40 -15.50
CA GLU A 269 14.95 0.03 -15.33
C GLU A 269 13.60 0.40 -15.98
N GLY A 270 13.30 -0.19 -17.13
CA GLY A 270 12.01 0.02 -17.81
C GLY A 270 10.81 -0.53 -17.02
N ASP A 271 11.01 -1.54 -16.18
CA ASP A 271 9.95 -2.02 -15.27
C ASP A 271 9.76 -1.05 -14.09
N LEU A 272 10.84 -0.48 -13.56
CA LEU A 272 10.77 0.56 -12.52
C LEU A 272 10.05 1.82 -13.04
N GLU A 273 10.33 2.25 -14.27
CA GLU A 273 9.61 3.38 -14.87
C GLU A 273 8.11 3.10 -15.06
N ARG A 274 7.75 1.87 -15.46
CA ARG A 274 6.33 1.46 -15.51
C ARG A 274 5.69 1.43 -14.13
N ALA A 275 6.40 0.96 -13.10
CA ALA A 275 5.92 1.03 -11.72
C ALA A 275 5.71 2.48 -11.27
N ALA A 276 6.59 3.41 -11.67
CA ALA A 276 6.42 4.85 -11.40
C ALA A 276 5.19 5.45 -12.10
N MET A 277 4.90 5.02 -13.33
CA MET A 277 3.66 5.41 -14.02
C MET A 277 2.42 4.85 -13.33
N ASP A 278 2.49 3.61 -12.83
CA ASP A 278 1.40 2.98 -12.08
C ASP A 278 1.20 3.64 -10.70
N ALA A 279 2.27 4.09 -10.05
CA ALA A 279 2.23 4.87 -8.81
C ALA A 279 1.33 6.12 -8.94
N ALA A 280 1.24 6.70 -10.14
CA ALA A 280 0.37 7.82 -10.46
C ALA A 280 -1.14 7.51 -10.34
N THR A 281 -1.53 6.24 -10.20
CA THR A 281 -2.92 5.80 -10.01
C THR A 281 -3.34 5.74 -8.55
N PHE A 282 -2.38 5.69 -7.61
CA PHE A 282 -2.61 5.57 -6.17
C PHE A 282 -2.96 6.92 -5.54
N THR A 283 -4.11 7.45 -5.94
CA THR A 283 -4.57 8.79 -5.56
C THR A 283 -5.54 8.80 -4.37
N MET A 284 -6.04 7.63 -3.95
CA MET A 284 -6.97 7.52 -2.83
C MET A 284 -6.21 7.24 -1.54
N VAL A 285 -6.38 8.13 -0.56
CA VAL A 285 -5.70 8.11 0.75
C VAL A 285 -6.37 7.14 1.74
N ALA A 286 -7.67 6.89 1.55
CA ALA A 286 -8.46 5.97 2.34
C ALA A 286 -9.65 5.46 1.51
N ASP A 287 -10.21 4.31 1.86
CA ASP A 287 -11.47 3.82 1.28
C ASP A 287 -12.68 4.48 1.96
N LEU A 288 -12.72 5.82 1.93
CA LEU A 288 -13.81 6.63 2.45
C LEU A 288 -14.53 7.32 1.28
N PRO A 289 -15.88 7.44 1.29
CA PRO A 289 -16.65 8.04 0.19
C PRO A 289 -16.20 9.45 -0.22
N ASP A 290 -15.58 10.19 0.70
CA ASP A 290 -15.06 11.55 0.51
C ASP A 290 -13.56 11.63 0.88
N ALA A 291 -12.83 10.52 0.74
CA ALA A 291 -11.40 10.52 0.99
C ALA A 291 -10.72 11.58 0.11
N PRO A 292 -9.80 12.39 0.68
CA PRO A 292 -9.06 13.34 -0.11
C PRO A 292 -8.33 12.61 -1.25
N GLN A 293 -8.47 13.14 -2.46
CA GLN A 293 -7.71 12.66 -3.61
C GLN A 293 -6.39 13.40 -3.72
N LEU A 294 -5.35 12.65 -4.05
CA LEU A 294 -4.02 13.17 -4.31
C LEU A 294 -3.86 13.43 -5.80
N SER A 295 -3.09 14.45 -6.15
CA SER A 295 -2.72 14.66 -7.55
C SER A 295 -1.84 13.51 -8.06
N ARG A 296 -2.13 13.04 -9.28
CA ARG A 296 -1.34 11.99 -9.96
C ARG A 296 0.13 12.39 -10.13
N THR A 297 0.39 13.68 -10.27
CA THR A 297 1.74 14.24 -10.38
C THR A 297 2.50 14.07 -9.07
N ASN A 298 1.89 14.40 -7.92
CA ASN A 298 2.55 14.28 -6.63
C ASN A 298 2.76 12.82 -6.25
N THR A 299 1.80 11.93 -6.48
CA THR A 299 1.97 10.49 -6.17
C THR A 299 3.13 9.86 -6.94
N ARG A 300 3.26 10.18 -8.24
CA ARG A 300 4.42 9.78 -9.03
C ARG A 300 5.72 10.43 -8.53
N ALA A 301 5.71 11.73 -8.23
CA ALA A 301 6.90 12.44 -7.78
C ALA A 301 7.45 11.87 -6.46
N TRP A 302 6.58 11.46 -5.54
CA TRP A 302 6.98 10.80 -4.29
C TRP A 302 7.55 9.41 -4.50
N PHE A 303 6.95 8.62 -5.40
CA PHE A 303 7.55 7.35 -5.81
C PHE A 303 8.94 7.55 -6.41
N ASP A 304 9.09 8.49 -7.35
CA ASP A 304 10.37 8.82 -8.01
C ASP A 304 11.41 9.33 -7.01
N ARG A 305 11.00 10.09 -5.99
CA ARG A 305 11.89 10.55 -4.92
C ARG A 305 12.50 9.37 -4.17
N GLY A 306 11.70 8.35 -3.88
CA GLY A 306 12.18 7.12 -3.23
C GLY A 306 13.07 6.27 -4.15
N SER A 307 12.66 6.07 -5.40
CA SER A 307 13.37 5.18 -6.33
C SER A 307 14.75 5.69 -6.74
N ARG A 308 14.95 7.01 -6.72
CA ARG A 308 16.23 7.66 -7.05
C ARG A 308 17.14 7.87 -5.83
N SER A 309 16.60 7.67 -4.62
CA SER A 309 17.35 7.94 -3.41
C SER A 309 18.20 6.74 -2.98
N PRO A 310 19.48 6.94 -2.60
CA PRO A 310 20.31 5.87 -2.07
C PRO A 310 19.89 5.44 -0.64
N ASN A 311 19.05 6.21 0.04
CA ASN A 311 18.51 5.94 1.37
C ASN A 311 17.04 6.40 1.50
N GLN A 312 16.40 6.16 2.64
CA GLN A 312 14.97 6.40 2.85
C GLN A 312 14.71 7.75 3.52
N GLY A 313 15.77 8.51 3.83
CA GLY A 313 15.69 9.84 4.45
C GLY A 313 14.72 10.79 3.76
N PRO A 314 14.73 10.90 2.41
CA PRO A 314 13.78 11.74 1.70
C PRO A 314 12.31 11.36 1.89
N CYS A 315 11.99 10.11 2.24
CA CYS A 315 10.61 9.69 2.45
C CYS A 315 10.02 10.26 3.76
N GLY A 316 10.86 10.44 4.80
CA GLY A 316 10.44 11.10 6.04
C GLY A 316 10.05 12.57 5.86
N THR A 317 10.51 13.22 4.78
CA THR A 317 10.14 14.61 4.48
C THR A 317 8.66 14.78 4.15
N ALA A 318 7.90 13.70 3.91
CA ALA A 318 6.46 13.76 3.66
C ALA A 318 5.72 14.46 4.80
N TRP A 319 6.29 14.43 6.01
CA TRP A 319 5.73 15.05 7.21
C TRP A 319 6.02 16.53 7.38
N THR A 320 7.01 17.07 6.68
CA THR A 320 7.50 18.44 6.87
C THR A 320 7.38 19.31 5.63
N VAL A 321 7.17 18.72 4.45
CA VAL A 321 6.92 19.51 3.24
C VAL A 321 5.58 20.27 3.32
N PRO A 322 5.47 21.39 2.57
CA PRO A 322 4.21 22.09 2.35
C PRO A 322 3.09 21.19 1.82
N VAL A 323 1.85 21.52 2.17
CA VAL A 323 0.65 20.73 1.85
C VAL A 323 0.43 20.56 0.33
N ASP A 324 0.83 21.53 -0.49
CA ASP A 324 0.73 21.46 -1.95
C ASP A 324 1.61 20.36 -2.57
N GLN A 325 2.65 19.89 -1.87
CA GLN A 325 3.50 18.77 -2.32
C GLN A 325 2.96 17.39 -1.96
N ILE A 326 1.90 17.32 -1.14
CA ILE A 326 1.27 16.07 -0.67
C ILE A 326 -0.23 16.03 -1.00
N SER A 327 -0.71 16.96 -1.84
CA SER A 327 -2.11 17.07 -2.27
C SER A 327 -2.33 16.65 -3.72
#